data_AF-A0AAJ6NQA8-F1
#
_entry.id   AF-A0AAJ6NQA8-F1
#
_cell.length_a   1.000
_cell.length_b   1.000
_cell.length_c   1.000
_cell.angle_alpha   90.00
_cell.angle_beta   90.00
_cell.angle_gamma   90.00
#
_symmetry.space_group_name_H-M   'P 1'
#
loop_
_entity.id
_entity.type
_entity.pdbx_description
1 polymer ?
#
loop_
_entity_poly.entity_id
_entity_poly.type
_entity_poly.pdbx_seq_one_letter_code
_entity_poly.pdbx_strand_id
1 'polypeptide(L)' 'MTQLVKQGLVSEYRKPYQCRHTFITLCLEADIDAKDVGRWVGNSPEIIYKHYAGNKRNLQVPKL' A
#
# COMPACT_ATOMS: atom_id res chain seq x y z
N MET A 1 18.53 -6.17 -14.60
CA MET A 1 17.67 -6.16 -13.39
C MET A 1 16.57 -7.25 -13.49
N THR A 2 16.92 -8.51 -13.80
CA THR A 2 15.94 -9.62 -13.89
C THR A 2 16.56 -10.99 -13.56
N GLN A 3 17.74 -11.04 -12.94
CA GLN A 3 18.48 -12.30 -12.72
C GLN A 3 17.66 -13.33 -11.92
N LEU A 4 16.97 -12.88 -10.87
CA LEU A 4 16.12 -13.75 -10.02
C LEU A 4 14.91 -14.31 -10.78
N VAL A 5 14.35 -13.53 -11.73
CA VAL A 5 13.26 -14.00 -12.60
C VAL A 5 13.78 -15.09 -13.53
N LYS A 6 14.97 -14.88 -14.13
CA LYS A 6 15.61 -15.89 -14.99
C LYS A 6 15.95 -17.17 -14.25
N GLN A 7 16.25 -17.08 -12.97
CA GLN A 7 16.52 -18.21 -12.09
C GLN A 7 15.24 -18.89 -11.56
N GLY A 8 14.05 -18.36 -11.86
CA GLY A 8 12.77 -18.91 -11.39
C GLY A 8 12.50 -18.71 -9.90
N LEU A 9 13.31 -17.91 -9.20
CA LEU A 9 13.17 -17.66 -7.76
C LEU A 9 12.01 -16.70 -7.45
N VAL A 10 11.63 -15.86 -8.41
CA VAL A 10 10.48 -14.96 -8.34
C VAL A 10 9.73 -14.99 -9.66
N SER A 11 8.41 -14.81 -9.63
CA SER A 11 7.55 -14.90 -10.81
C SER A 11 7.80 -13.77 -11.82
N GLU A 12 8.03 -12.54 -11.33
CA GLU A 12 8.24 -11.36 -12.17
C GLU A 12 9.01 -10.25 -11.44
N TYR A 13 9.55 -9.30 -12.20
CA TYR A 13 10.13 -8.09 -11.64
C TYR A 13 9.02 -7.06 -11.35
N ARG A 14 8.88 -6.64 -10.09
CA ARG A 14 8.00 -5.53 -9.70
C ARG A 14 8.79 -4.24 -9.58
N LYS A 15 8.31 -3.19 -10.26
CA LYS A 15 8.93 -1.85 -10.17
C LYS A 15 8.80 -1.29 -8.74
N PRO A 16 9.76 -0.47 -8.26
CA PRO A 16 9.68 0.17 -6.94
C PRO A 16 8.37 0.90 -6.67
N TYR A 17 7.76 1.49 -7.70
CA TYR A 17 6.44 2.12 -7.61
C TYR A 17 5.35 1.16 -7.09
N GLN A 18 5.38 -0.10 -7.52
CA GLN A 18 4.43 -1.12 -7.08
C GLN A 18 4.67 -1.49 -5.62
N CYS A 19 5.93 -1.54 -5.19
CA CYS A 19 6.27 -1.76 -3.78
C CYS A 19 5.70 -0.64 -2.88
N ARG A 20 5.82 0.62 -3.30
CA ARG A 20 5.22 1.77 -2.60
C ARG A 20 3.70 1.64 -2.50
N HIS A 21 3.03 1.22 -3.56
CA HIS A 21 1.58 0.97 -3.55
C HIS A 21 1.19 -0.07 -2.51
N THR A 22 1.83 -1.25 -2.56
CA THR A 22 1.59 -2.34 -1.61
C THR A 22 1.85 -1.89 -0.17
N PHE A 23 2.95 -1.18 0.07
CA PHE A 23 3.31 -0.70 1.40
C PHE A 23 2.24 0.25 1.98
N ILE A 24 1.78 1.24 1.21
CA ILE A 24 0.74 2.19 1.66
C ILE A 24 -0.54 1.43 2.03
N THR A 25 -1.00 0.52 1.16
CA THR A 25 -2.22 -0.27 1.40
C THR A 25 -2.11 -1.10 2.68
N LEU A 26 -1.00 -1.80 2.89
CA LEU A 26 -0.79 -2.61 4.10
C LEU A 26 -0.79 -1.76 5.38
N CYS A 27 -0.22 -0.56 5.35
CA CYS A 27 -0.24 0.34 6.50
C CYS A 27 -1.68 0.78 6.84
N LEU A 28 -2.49 1.12 5.82
CA LEU A 28 -3.88 1.50 6.04
C LEU A 28 -4.73 0.34 6.56
N GLU A 29 -4.48 -0.87 6.09
CA GLU A 29 -5.13 -2.10 6.59
C GLU A 29 -4.76 -2.41 8.05
N ALA A 30 -3.55 -2.04 8.46
CA ALA A 30 -3.09 -2.10 9.86
C ALA A 30 -3.53 -0.90 10.71
N ASP A 31 -4.51 -0.11 10.23
CA ASP A 31 -5.07 1.07 10.91
C ASP A 31 -4.05 2.18 11.24
N ILE A 32 -2.94 2.26 10.50
CA ILE A 32 -1.99 3.38 10.60
C ILE A 32 -2.59 4.62 9.93
N ASP A 33 -2.47 5.78 10.57
CA ASP A 33 -3.02 7.04 10.06
C ASP A 33 -2.32 7.46 8.74
N ALA A 34 -3.13 7.90 7.77
CA ALA A 34 -2.65 8.32 6.45
C ALA A 34 -1.64 9.48 6.52
N LYS A 35 -1.66 10.31 7.56
CA LYS A 35 -0.69 11.38 7.80
C LYS A 35 0.71 10.83 8.06
N ASP A 36 0.81 9.80 8.89
CA ASP A 36 2.09 9.17 9.22
C ASP A 36 2.65 8.43 8.01
N VAL A 37 1.80 7.67 7.31
CA VAL A 37 2.19 6.99 6.06
C VAL A 37 2.64 8.01 5.00
N GLY A 38 1.93 9.13 4.87
CA GLY A 38 2.28 10.22 3.96
C GLY A 38 3.68 10.77 4.21
N ARG A 39 4.04 10.98 5.48
CA ARG A 39 5.37 11.41 5.90
C ARG A 39 6.47 10.41 5.51
N TRP A 40 6.21 9.11 5.57
CA TRP A 40 7.21 8.09 5.21
C TRP A 40 7.42 7.96 3.70
N VAL A 41 6.35 8.11 2.91
CA VAL A 41 6.38 7.82 1.47
C VAL A 41 6.46 9.06 0.58
N GLY A 42 6.47 10.26 1.19
CA GLY A 42 6.52 11.54 0.47
C GLY A 42 5.24 11.87 -0.28
N ASN A 43 4.09 11.41 0.20
CA ASN A 43 2.76 11.72 -0.36
C ASN A 43 1.95 12.55 0.63
N SER A 44 1.01 13.34 0.13
CA SER A 44 0.04 13.99 0.98
C SER A 44 -1.03 12.98 1.47
N PRO A 45 -1.63 13.19 2.65
CA PRO A 45 -2.71 12.34 3.13
C PRO A 45 -3.90 12.28 2.15
N GLU A 46 -4.19 13.38 1.46
CA GLU A 46 -5.26 13.47 0.45
C GLU A 46 -5.02 12.52 -0.73
N ILE A 47 -3.76 12.44 -1.21
CA ILE A 47 -3.37 11.48 -2.26
C ILE A 47 -3.50 10.05 -1.74
N ILE A 48 -3.16 9.80 -0.47
CA ILE A 48 -3.30 8.48 0.14
C ILE A 48 -4.78 8.07 0.23
N TYR A 49 -5.65 8.94 0.72
CA TYR A 49 -7.08 8.66 0.80
C TYR A 49 -7.70 8.43 -0.58
N LYS A 50 -7.36 9.27 -1.56
CA LYS A 50 -7.90 9.18 -2.92
C LYS A 50 -7.58 7.86 -3.62
N HIS A 51 -6.39 7.31 -3.40
CA HIS A 51 -5.90 6.17 -4.19
C HIS A 51 -5.86 4.85 -3.44
N TYR A 52 -5.84 4.85 -2.10
CA TYR A 52 -5.55 3.64 -1.31
C TYR A 52 -6.59 3.33 -0.22
N ALA A 53 -7.33 4.33 0.29
CA ALA A 53 -8.25 4.11 1.42
C ALA A 53 -9.56 3.38 1.05
N GLY A 54 -9.90 3.29 -0.23
CA GLY A 54 -11.15 2.65 -0.69
C GLY A 54 -11.20 1.13 -0.59
N ASN A 55 -10.10 0.46 -0.21
CA ASN A 55 -10.01 -1.00 -0.24
C ASN A 55 -10.27 -1.67 1.12
N LYS A 56 -10.60 -0.92 2.19
CA LYS A 56 -10.96 -1.52 3.48
C LYS A 56 -12.27 -2.31 3.36
N ARG A 57 -12.17 -3.64 3.45
CA ARG A 57 -13.31 -4.58 3.30
C ARG A 57 -14.06 -4.87 4.61
N ASN A 58 -13.46 -4.58 5.77
CA ASN A 58 -14.03 -4.88 7.09
C ASN A 58 -14.58 -3.63 7.79
N LEU A 59 -15.55 -2.96 7.17
CA LEU A 59 -16.25 -1.84 7.80
C LEU A 59 -17.29 -2.39 8.80
N GLN A 60 -17.02 -2.25 10.10
CA GLN A 60 -18.01 -2.53 11.13
C GLN A 60 -18.80 -1.26 11.43
N VAL A 61 -20.10 -1.27 11.14
CA VAL A 61 -21.00 -0.19 11.55
C VAL A 61 -21.45 -0.47 13.00
N PRO A 62 -21.22 0.46 13.95
CA PRO A 62 -21.71 0.28 15.32
C PRO A 62 -23.23 0.15 15.34
N LYS A 63 -23.76 -0.77 16.15
CA LYS A 63 -25.20 -0.83 16.43
C LYS A 63 -25.53 0.24 17.48
N LEU A 64 -26.63 0.97 17.23
CA LEU A 64 -27.25 1.90 18.18
C LEU A 64 -27.79 1.16 19.40
#